data_AF-A0A1J3HM41-F1
#
_entry.id   AF-A0A1J3HM41-F1
#
_cell.length_a   1.000
_cell.length_b   1.000
_cell.length_c   1.000
_cell.angle_alpha   90.00
_cell.angle_beta   90.00
_cell.angle_gamma   90.00
#
_symmetry.space_group_name_H-M   'P 1'
#
loop_
_entity.id
_entity.type
_entity.pdbx_description
1 polymer ?
#
loop_
_entity_poly.entity_id
_entity_poly.type
_entity_poly.pdbx_seq_one_letter_code
_entity_poly.pdbx_strand_id
1 'polypeptide(L)'
;RERERERERVGCESVIIGNRQHSIPEMEETAEQEAVSLGGDARGKHRILAELGRVEQEVTFLETELEELELTDNVSTVCDELLRVIEKAPDPLLPLTSGPLNLLWDRWFEGPNGGEGCRCFIL
;
A
#
# COMPACT_ATOMS: atom_id res chain seq x y z
N ARG A 1 4.72 -20.24 64.32
CA ARG A 1 6.20 -20.30 64.23
C ARG A 1 6.53 -20.18 62.74
N GLU A 2 6.22 -19.05 62.12
CA GLU A 2 7.09 -17.86 62.06
C GLU A 2 8.50 -18.20 61.60
N ARG A 3 8.82 -17.75 60.37
CA ARG A 3 9.98 -16.94 59.97
C ARG A 3 10.14 -17.13 58.46
N GLU A 4 9.51 -16.29 57.64
CA GLU A 4 10.12 -15.06 57.12
C GLU A 4 11.59 -15.25 56.70
N ARG A 5 11.80 -15.25 55.38
CA ARG A 5 12.95 -14.56 54.77
C ARG A 5 12.64 -14.33 53.28
N GLU A 6 11.93 -13.24 53.10
CA GLU A 6 11.97 -12.35 51.95
C GLU A 6 13.41 -12.19 51.44
N ARG A 7 13.63 -12.48 50.16
CA ARG A 7 14.79 -11.95 49.44
C ARG A 7 14.36 -11.69 48.00
N GLU A 8 14.06 -10.42 47.76
CA GLU A 8 14.06 -9.82 46.44
C GLU A 8 15.33 -10.21 45.69
N ARG A 9 15.15 -10.70 44.47
CA ARG A 9 16.05 -10.40 43.37
C ARG A 9 15.21 -10.37 42.08
N VAL A 10 14.75 -9.17 41.76
CA VAL A 10 14.51 -8.78 40.37
C VAL A 10 15.84 -8.94 39.65
N GLY A 11 15.87 -9.82 38.67
CA GLY A 11 17.05 -10.07 37.87
C GLY A 11 16.66 -10.97 36.72
N CYS A 12 16.37 -10.36 35.58
CA CYS A 12 16.32 -11.04 34.31
C CYS A 12 17.69 -11.67 34.08
N GLU A 13 17.88 -12.93 34.49
CA GLU A 13 19.05 -13.69 34.09
C GLU A 13 18.88 -14.01 32.61
N SER A 14 19.63 -13.23 31.84
CA SER A 14 19.88 -13.30 30.42
C SER A 14 19.88 -14.73 29.89
N VAL A 15 19.01 -14.97 28.92
CA VAL A 15 19.11 -16.10 28.01
C VAL A 15 20.46 -16.02 27.30
N ILE A 16 21.39 -16.90 27.66
CA ILE A 16 22.59 -17.16 26.88
C ILE A 16 22.17 -18.03 25.69
N ILE A 17 21.62 -17.42 24.64
CA ILE A 17 21.67 -18.05 23.32
C ILE A 17 23.07 -17.78 22.81
N GLY A 18 23.89 -18.84 22.82
CA GLY A 18 25.27 -18.80 22.39
C GLY A 18 25.41 -18.09 21.04
N ASN A 19 26.39 -17.21 20.96
CA ASN A 19 26.87 -16.57 19.75
C ASN A 19 27.16 -17.65 18.70
N ARG A 20 26.19 -17.93 17.83
CA ARG A 20 26.45 -18.66 16.59
C ARG A 20 27.09 -17.66 15.65
N GLN A 21 28.41 -17.58 15.69
CA GLN A 21 29.18 -17.05 14.58
C GLN A 21 28.86 -17.94 13.38
N HIS A 22 27.89 -17.54 12.59
CA HIS A 22 27.75 -18.08 11.24
C HIS A 22 28.65 -17.22 10.38
N SER A 23 29.86 -17.72 10.16
CA SER A 23 30.74 -17.19 9.13
C SER A 23 29.97 -17.25 7.81
N ILE A 24 29.61 -16.09 7.28
CA ILE A 24 29.17 -15.95 5.90
C ILE A 24 30.36 -16.43 5.05
N PRO A 25 30.21 -17.49 4.22
CA PRO A 25 31.28 -17.81 3.30
C PRO A 25 31.35 -16.66 2.28
N GLU A 26 32.50 -15.98 2.23
CA GLU A 26 32.85 -15.14 1.11
C GLU A 26 32.75 -16.02 -0.15
N MET A 27 31.77 -15.72 -0.97
CA MET A 27 31.57 -16.34 -2.27
C MET A 27 32.67 -15.86 -3.20
N GLU A 28 33.79 -16.58 -3.16
CA GLU A 28 34.87 -16.49 -4.13
C GLU A 28 34.32 -16.92 -5.49
N GLU A 29 34.22 -15.97 -6.41
CA GLU A 29 33.83 -16.17 -7.80
C GLU A 29 34.91 -17.00 -8.51
N THR A 30 34.76 -18.32 -8.46
CA THR A 30 35.51 -19.25 -9.31
C THR A 30 34.52 -19.91 -10.27
N ALA A 31 34.37 -19.29 -11.43
CA ALA A 31 33.61 -19.84 -12.55
C ALA A 31 34.40 -20.99 -13.17
N GLU A 32 34.30 -22.18 -12.58
CA GLU A 32 34.72 -23.42 -13.22
C GLU A 32 33.57 -23.96 -14.06
N GLN A 33 33.68 -23.75 -15.37
CA GLN A 33 32.82 -24.30 -16.40
C GLN A 33 33.09 -25.80 -16.54
N GLU A 34 32.34 -26.65 -15.83
CA GLU A 34 32.17 -28.05 -16.24
C GLU A 34 30.93 -28.20 -17.12
N ALA A 35 31.19 -28.45 -18.40
CA ALA A 35 30.20 -28.77 -19.40
C ALA A 35 29.66 -30.20 -19.19
N VAL A 36 28.58 -30.33 -18.43
CA VAL A 36 27.67 -31.49 -18.54
C VAL A 36 26.67 -31.19 -19.64
N SER A 37 26.78 -31.91 -20.74
CA SER A 37 25.83 -31.87 -21.85
C SER A 37 24.48 -32.44 -21.41
N LEU A 38 23.52 -31.56 -21.14
CA LEU A 38 22.09 -31.86 -21.12
C LEU A 38 21.42 -30.94 -22.15
N GLY A 39 21.00 -31.52 -23.27
CA GLY A 39 20.27 -30.84 -24.36
C GLY A 39 18.89 -30.27 -24.00
N GLY A 40 18.65 -29.93 -22.72
CA GLY A 40 17.42 -29.31 -22.19
C GLY A 40 17.63 -27.99 -21.43
N ASP A 41 18.88 -27.61 -21.12
CA ASP A 41 19.13 -26.57 -20.09
C ASP A 41 19.15 -25.13 -20.62
N ALA A 42 19.39 -24.94 -21.92
CA ALA A 42 19.35 -23.60 -22.51
C ALA A 42 17.92 -23.03 -22.50
N ARG A 43 16.89 -23.80 -22.86
CA ARG A 43 15.50 -23.31 -22.92
C ARG A 43 14.96 -22.92 -21.55
N GLY A 44 15.31 -23.70 -20.51
CA GLY A 44 14.96 -23.40 -19.13
C GLY A 44 15.65 -22.12 -18.64
N LYS A 45 16.95 -21.98 -18.91
CA LYS A 45 17.74 -20.79 -18.56
C LYS A 45 17.20 -19.52 -19.21
N HIS A 46 16.92 -19.53 -20.52
CA HIS A 46 16.36 -18.34 -21.20
C HIS A 46 15.00 -17.95 -20.64
N ARG A 47 14.15 -18.93 -20.30
CA ARG A 47 12.85 -18.66 -19.65
C ARG A 47 13.04 -18.00 -18.28
N ILE A 48 13.95 -18.51 -17.46
CA ILE A 48 14.24 -17.94 -16.14
C ILE A 48 14.76 -16.50 -16.26
N LEU A 49 15.69 -16.25 -17.19
CA LEU A 49 16.22 -14.91 -17.43
C LEU A 49 15.16 -13.94 -17.97
N ALA A 50 14.24 -14.41 -18.82
CA ALA A 50 13.16 -13.59 -19.33
C ALA A 50 12.18 -13.19 -18.22
N GLU A 51 11.81 -14.12 -17.34
CA GLU A 51 10.97 -13.81 -16.18
C GLU A 51 11.69 -12.90 -15.19
N LEU A 52 12.98 -13.12 -14.96
CA LEU A 52 13.80 -12.24 -14.11
C LEU A 52 13.80 -10.82 -14.66
N GLY A 53 14.13 -10.63 -15.95
CA GLY A 53 14.14 -9.30 -16.57
C GLY A 53 12.76 -8.62 -16.57
N ARG A 54 11.68 -9.40 -16.73
CA ARG A 54 10.30 -8.88 -16.61
C ARG A 54 10.03 -8.36 -15.20
N VAL A 55 10.41 -9.11 -14.17
CA VAL A 55 10.22 -8.73 -12.77
C VAL A 55 11.11 -7.55 -12.39
N GLU A 56 12.37 -7.52 -12.83
CA GLU A 56 13.27 -6.38 -12.62
C GLU A 56 12.73 -5.09 -13.25
N GLN A 57 12.16 -5.18 -14.45
CA GLN A 57 11.47 -4.06 -15.09
C GLN A 57 10.24 -3.62 -14.30
N GLU A 58 9.44 -4.57 -13.80
CA GLU A 58 8.25 -4.27 -12.99
C GLU A 58 8.62 -3.58 -11.68
N VAL A 59 9.69 -4.01 -11.01
CA VAL A 59 10.25 -3.34 -9.81
C VAL A 59 10.64 -1.91 -10.16
N THR A 60 11.40 -1.71 -11.24
CA THR A 60 11.86 -0.38 -11.65
C THR A 60 10.69 0.56 -11.96
N PHE A 61 9.65 0.03 -12.62
CA PHE A 61 8.43 0.78 -12.94
C PHE A 61 7.68 1.19 -11.67
N LEU A 62 7.48 0.26 -10.74
CA LEU A 62 6.77 0.53 -9.49
C LEU A 62 7.54 1.49 -8.58
N GLU A 63 8.86 1.41 -8.52
CA GLU A 63 9.70 2.37 -7.80
C GLU A 63 9.54 3.77 -8.38
N THR A 64 9.55 3.89 -9.71
CA THR A 64 9.33 5.17 -10.41
C THR A 64 7.92 5.72 -10.14
N GLU A 65 6.88 4.90 -10.26
CA GLU A 65 5.50 5.32 -9.99
C GLU A 65 5.32 5.75 -8.54
N LEU A 66 5.98 5.08 -7.59
CA LEU A 66 5.94 5.45 -6.19
C LEU A 66 6.58 6.82 -5.94
N GLU A 67 7.74 7.09 -6.54
CA GLU A 67 8.38 8.42 -6.50
C GLU A 67 7.47 9.50 -7.08
N GLU A 68 6.79 9.22 -8.20
CA GLU A 68 5.82 10.15 -8.80
C GLU A 68 4.63 10.40 -7.87
N LEU A 69 4.08 9.35 -7.25
CA LEU A 69 2.95 9.47 -6.31
C LEU A 69 3.31 10.30 -5.08
N GLU A 70 4.51 10.17 -4.54
CA GLU A 70 4.98 11.00 -3.41
C GLU A 70 5.07 12.48 -3.75
N LEU A 71 5.25 12.82 -5.03
CA LEU A 71 5.28 14.19 -5.53
C LEU A 71 3.90 14.73 -5.90
N THR A 72 2.86 13.90 -5.93
CA THR A 72 1.50 14.36 -6.27
C THR A 72 0.88 15.22 -5.17
N ASP A 73 0.11 16.22 -5.59
CA ASP A 73 -0.64 17.09 -4.68
C ASP A 73 -1.84 16.36 -4.05
N ASN A 74 -2.34 16.91 -2.94
CA ASN A 74 -3.52 16.38 -2.28
C ASN A 74 -4.74 16.40 -3.22
N VAL A 75 -5.52 15.33 -3.21
CA VAL A 75 -6.74 15.23 -4.03
C VAL A 75 -7.71 16.39 -3.73
N SER A 76 -7.84 16.78 -2.47
CA SER A 76 -8.70 17.90 -2.09
C SER A 76 -8.30 19.22 -2.75
N THR A 77 -7.00 19.52 -2.84
CA THR A 77 -6.53 20.78 -3.45
C THR A 77 -6.71 20.75 -4.96
N VAL A 78 -6.38 19.63 -5.61
CA VAL A 78 -6.58 19.45 -7.06
C VAL A 78 -8.06 19.52 -7.44
N CYS A 79 -8.94 18.91 -6.64
CA CYS A 79 -10.39 18.97 -6.87
C CYS A 79 -10.94 20.39 -6.69
N ASP A 80 -10.52 21.13 -5.67
CA ASP A 80 -10.94 22.53 -5.47
C ASP A 80 -10.52 23.42 -6.65
N GLU A 81 -9.30 23.24 -7.17
CA GLU A 81 -8.82 23.96 -8.35
C GLU A 81 -9.61 23.60 -9.60
N LEU A 82 -9.89 22.30 -9.80
CA LEU A 82 -10.71 21.83 -10.90
C LEU A 82 -12.13 22.42 -10.87
N LEU A 83 -12.78 22.42 -9.70
CA LEU A 83 -14.11 23.02 -9.51
C LEU A 83 -14.10 24.50 -9.85
N ARG A 84 -13.09 25.26 -9.40
CA ARG A 84 -12.94 26.68 -9.74
C ARG A 84 -12.83 26.91 -11.25
N VAL A 85 -12.17 26.01 -11.98
CA VAL A 85 -12.07 26.09 -13.44
C VAL A 85 -13.41 25.82 -14.10
N ILE A 86 -14.12 24.78 -13.65
CA ILE A 86 -15.44 24.39 -14.19
C ILE A 86 -16.50 25.48 -13.92
N GLU A 87 -16.51 26.05 -12.72
CA GLU A 87 -17.49 27.07 -12.32
C GLU A 87 -17.26 28.45 -12.95
N LYS A 88 -16.04 28.71 -13.45
CA LYS A 88 -15.65 30.02 -13.99
C LYS A 88 -16.50 30.44 -15.19
N ALA A 89 -16.94 29.50 -16.02
CA ALA A 89 -17.79 29.78 -17.17
C ALA A 89 -18.75 28.62 -17.42
N PRO A 90 -20.05 28.88 -17.65
CA PRO A 90 -21.00 27.82 -17.93
C PRO A 90 -20.68 27.19 -19.29
N ASP A 91 -20.67 25.86 -19.34
CA ASP A 91 -20.52 25.12 -20.59
C ASP A 91 -21.73 25.39 -21.51
N PRO A 92 -21.54 25.88 -22.75
CA PRO A 92 -22.63 26.16 -23.68
C PRO A 92 -23.43 24.91 -24.09
N LEU A 93 -22.87 23.71 -23.92
CA LEU A 93 -23.56 22.44 -24.18
C LEU A 93 -24.36 21.95 -22.98
N LEU A 94 -24.13 22.52 -21.79
CA LEU A 94 -24.89 22.20 -20.59
C LEU A 94 -25.96 23.27 -20.36
N PRO A 95 -27.26 22.91 -20.34
CA PRO A 95 -28.28 23.87 -19.95
C PRO A 95 -27.98 24.39 -18.54
N LEU A 96 -28.13 25.71 -18.31
CA LEU A 96 -28.11 26.28 -16.96
C LEU A 96 -29.33 25.75 -16.19
N THR A 97 -29.23 24.53 -15.66
CA THR A 97 -30.30 23.91 -14.91
C THR A 97 -30.11 24.29 -13.45
N SER A 98 -30.97 25.17 -12.94
CA SER A 98 -31.58 24.88 -11.65
C SER A 98 -32.42 23.63 -11.87
N GLY A 99 -31.77 22.46 -11.73
CA GLY A 99 -32.44 21.18 -11.83
C GLY A 99 -33.58 21.13 -10.80
N PRO A 100 -34.72 20.50 -11.11
CA PRO A 100 -35.76 20.29 -10.12
C PRO A 100 -35.15 19.59 -8.90
N LEU A 101 -35.60 19.98 -7.70
CA LEU A 101 -35.16 19.38 -6.43
C LEU A 101 -35.15 17.86 -6.56
N ASN A 102 -33.96 17.27 -6.55
CA ASN A 102 -33.84 15.84 -6.65
C ASN A 102 -33.97 15.25 -5.24
N LEU A 103 -35.22 15.07 -4.82
CA LEU A 103 -35.57 14.54 -3.50
C LEU A 103 -34.92 13.19 -3.19
N LEU A 104 -34.53 12.43 -4.22
CA LEU A 104 -33.82 11.17 -4.05
C LEU A 104 -32.34 11.40 -3.69
N TRP A 105 -31.70 12.44 -4.23
CA TRP A 105 -30.32 12.84 -3.90
C TRP A 105 -30.22 13.42 -2.49
N ASP A 106 -31.14 14.33 -2.12
CA ASP A 106 -31.15 14.96 -0.79
C ASP A 106 -31.29 13.91 0.33
N ARG A 107 -32.02 12.81 0.05
CA ARG A 107 -32.18 11.67 0.97
C ARG A 107 -30.87 10.93 1.27
N TRP A 108 -29.95 10.85 0.32
CA TRP A 108 -28.68 10.12 0.49
C TRP A 108 -27.54 11.01 0.97
N PHE A 109 -27.51 12.28 0.56
CA PHE A 109 -26.34 13.15 0.74
C PHE A 109 -26.57 14.37 1.65
N GLU A 110 -27.79 14.89 1.79
CA GLU A 110 -28.07 16.07 2.64
C GLU A 110 -28.54 15.70 4.05
N GLY A 111 -28.88 14.42 4.28
CA GLY A 111 -29.39 13.93 5.57
C GLY A 111 -30.80 14.47 5.85
N PRO A 112 -31.41 14.11 7.00
CA PRO A 112 -32.75 14.58 7.33
C PRO A 112 -32.76 16.10 7.47
N ASN A 113 -33.33 16.79 6.47
CA ASN A 113 -33.48 18.24 6.44
C ASN A 113 -34.33 18.73 7.62
N GLY A 114 -33.67 19.02 8.75
CA GLY A 114 -34.04 20.02 9.76
C GLY A 114 -35.43 19.98 10.41
N GLY A 115 -36.29 19.02 10.10
CA GLY A 115 -37.59 18.86 10.76
C GLY A 115 -37.48 17.98 12.00
N GLU A 116 -38.12 18.37 13.10
CA GLU A 116 -38.26 17.56 14.31
C GLU A 116 -38.72 16.13 13.96
N GLY A 117 -37.77 15.18 14.05
CA GLY A 117 -37.84 13.72 14.02
C GLY A 117 -39.09 12.99 13.48
N CYS A 118 -38.87 12.07 12.53
CA CYS A 118 -39.74 10.89 12.44
C CYS A 118 -39.36 9.88 13.53
N ARG A 119 -40.28 9.60 14.45
CA ARG A 119 -40.23 8.49 15.42
C ARG A 119 -40.74 7.18 14.81
N CYS A 120 -40.24 6.83 13.64
CA CYS A 120 -40.60 5.58 13.00
C CYS A 120 -39.59 4.49 13.44
N PHE A 121 -40.05 3.57 14.30
CA PHE A 121 -39.31 2.34 14.61
C PHE A 121 -39.33 1.44 13.36
N ILE A 122 -38.15 1.12 12.84
CA ILE A 122 -38.00 0.05 11.86
C ILE A 122 -38.25 -1.25 12.63
N LEU A 123 -39.32 -1.96 12.27
CA LEU A 123 -39.64 -3.32 12.70
C LEU A 123 -38.75 -4.32 11.97
#